data_AF-A0A251SJX5-F1
#
_entry.id   AF-A0A251SJX5-F1
#
_cell.length_a   1.000
_cell.length_b   1.000
_cell.length_c   1.000
_cell.angle_alpha   90.00
_cell.angle_beta   90.00
_cell.angle_gamma   90.00
#
_symmetry.space_group_name_H-M   'P 1'
#
loop_
_entity.id
_entity.type
_entity.pdbx_description
1 polymer ?
#
loop_
_entity_poly.entity_id
_entity_poly.type
_entity_poly.pdbx_seq_one_letter_code
_entity_poly.pdbx_strand_id
1 'polypeptide(L)'
;MPKPRNPHNCEPNYRRTLGICSAPKAKKCCGSLFNGHIFANPKMRALNLERKLKRAGGLDRWLVSIGLGQFVKIFRCKRVGKVQLVNLTMKKLKDMGADAVGPRRKLMHAIDCLW
;
A
#
# COMPACT_ATOMS: atom_id res chain seq x y z
N MET A 1 19.07 -36.65 13.76
CA MET A 1 17.81 -36.10 13.21
C MET A 1 18.00 -34.64 12.86
N PRO A 2 17.84 -34.22 11.59
CA PRO A 2 17.97 -32.82 11.20
C PRO A 2 16.73 -32.01 11.59
N LYS A 3 16.93 -30.85 12.23
CA LYS A 3 15.86 -29.90 12.59
C LYS A 3 15.14 -29.36 11.34
N PRO A 4 13.82 -29.10 11.39
CA PRO A 4 13.11 -28.51 10.27
C PRO A 4 13.56 -27.08 10.00
N ARG A 5 13.77 -26.78 8.72
CA ARG A 5 14.21 -25.48 8.18
C ARG A 5 13.07 -24.46 8.33
N ASN A 6 13.26 -23.44 9.15
CA ASN A 6 12.32 -22.32 9.31
C ASN A 6 12.34 -21.43 8.03
N PRO A 7 11.23 -21.24 7.29
CA PRO A 7 11.22 -20.42 6.08
C PRO A 7 10.83 -18.94 6.29
N HIS A 8 10.80 -18.43 7.52
CA HIS A 8 10.38 -17.05 7.79
C HIS A 8 11.49 -16.18 8.36
N ASN A 9 12.57 -15.99 7.58
CA ASN A 9 13.42 -14.82 7.79
C ASN A 9 13.38 -13.94 6.53
N CYS A 10 12.39 -13.06 6.46
CA CYS A 10 12.39 -11.95 5.50
C CYS A 10 12.99 -10.74 6.21
N GLU A 11 14.31 -10.77 6.35
CA GLU A 11 15.03 -9.69 7.00
C GLU A 11 14.92 -8.40 6.14
N PRO A 12 14.68 -7.23 6.74
CA PRO A 12 14.61 -5.97 6.01
C PRO A 12 16.03 -5.47 5.71
N ASN A 13 16.62 -5.96 4.62
CA ASN A 13 17.88 -5.40 4.12
C ASN A 13 17.59 -4.06 3.42
N TYR A 14 17.69 -2.96 4.16
CA TYR A 14 17.60 -1.59 3.65
C TYR A 14 18.90 -1.20 2.90
N ARG A 15 19.35 -1.98 1.91
CA ARG A 15 20.47 -1.54 1.08
C ARG A 15 20.03 -0.42 0.13
N ARG A 16 20.36 0.81 0.53
CA ARG A 16 20.35 2.04 -0.26
C ARG A 16 21.03 1.81 -1.61
N THR A 17 20.32 2.12 -2.69
CA THR A 17 20.93 2.62 -3.92
C THR A 17 20.20 3.90 -4.32
N LEU A 18 20.94 5.00 -4.35
CA LEU A 18 20.50 6.31 -4.83
C LEU A 18 20.39 6.24 -6.36
N GLY A 19 19.18 6.04 -6.86
CA GLY A 19 18.83 6.27 -8.26
C GLY A 19 18.09 7.60 -8.37
N ILE A 20 18.75 8.61 -8.93
CA ILE A 20 18.15 9.92 -9.21
C ILE A 20 17.22 9.74 -10.41
N CYS A 21 15.92 9.59 -10.15
CA CYS A 21 14.89 9.64 -11.19
C CYS A 21 14.17 10.98 -11.10
N SER A 22 14.49 11.89 -12.02
CA SER A 22 13.78 13.16 -12.20
C SER A 22 12.34 12.88 -12.65
N ALA A 23 11.38 12.98 -11.72
CA ALA A 23 9.96 12.81 -12.00
C ALA A 23 9.26 14.19 -12.09
N PRO A 24 8.43 14.45 -13.13
CA PRO A 24 7.69 15.69 -13.25
C PRO A 24 6.64 15.83 -12.13
N LYS A 25 6.52 17.05 -11.60
CA LYS A 25 5.62 17.45 -10.51
C LYS A 25 4.16 17.14 -10.85
N ALA A 26 3.67 15.98 -10.40
CA ALA A 26 2.26 15.63 -10.45
C ALA A 26 1.48 16.41 -9.37
N LYS A 27 0.27 16.80 -9.78
CA LYS A 27 -0.58 17.83 -9.16
C LYS A 27 -0.91 17.54 -7.69
N LYS A 28 -0.86 18.61 -6.89
CA LYS A 28 -1.32 18.69 -5.51
C LYS A 28 -2.86 18.64 -5.49
N CYS A 29 -3.43 17.48 -5.16
CA CYS A 29 -4.81 17.35 -4.68
C CYS A 29 -4.68 16.55 -3.37
N CYS A 30 -5.18 16.93 -2.20
CA CYS A 30 -6.08 17.99 -1.76
C CYS A 30 -5.61 18.46 -0.38
N GLY A 31 -5.89 19.70 -0.01
CA GLY A 31 -5.69 20.21 1.35
C GLY A 31 -6.56 19.47 2.37
N SER A 32 -6.15 19.54 3.63
CA SER A 32 -6.78 18.95 4.81
C SER A 32 -8.31 19.02 4.81
N LEU A 33 -8.98 17.91 5.12
CA LEU A 33 -10.19 17.89 5.95
C LEU A 33 -10.32 16.51 6.60
N PHE A 34 -10.26 16.52 7.93
CA PHE A 34 -10.74 15.43 8.77
C PHE A 34 -12.25 15.25 8.56
N ASN A 35 -12.75 14.06 8.89
CA ASN A 35 -14.15 13.69 9.01
C ASN A 35 -14.94 13.43 7.71
N GLY A 36 -14.90 12.17 7.29
CA GLY A 36 -15.76 11.67 6.24
C GLY A 36 -15.50 10.22 5.89
N HIS A 37 -15.38 9.32 6.88
CA HIS A 37 -15.71 7.91 6.62
C HIS A 37 -17.23 7.85 6.45
N ILE A 38 -17.74 8.49 5.39
CA ILE A 38 -19.02 8.18 4.79
C ILE A 38 -18.99 6.66 4.70
N PHE A 39 -20.01 6.00 5.23
CA PHE A 39 -20.18 4.55 5.15
C PHE A 39 -20.36 4.16 3.68
N ALA A 40 -19.30 4.31 2.89
CA ALA A 40 -19.23 3.85 1.52
C ALA A 40 -19.37 2.34 1.63
N ASN A 41 -20.42 1.81 1.01
CA ASN A 41 -20.73 0.40 1.03
C ASN A 41 -19.44 -0.40 0.69
N PRO A 42 -19.01 -1.35 1.53
CA PRO A 42 -17.78 -2.12 1.31
C PRO A 42 -17.68 -2.72 -0.10
N LYS A 43 -18.82 -3.06 -0.71
CA LYS A 43 -18.92 -3.54 -2.09
C LYS A 43 -18.54 -2.46 -3.10
N MET A 44 -19.05 -1.24 -2.94
CA MET A 44 -18.68 -0.09 -3.79
C MET A 44 -17.21 0.26 -3.62
N ARG A 45 -16.69 0.18 -2.39
CA ARG A 45 -15.28 0.42 -2.07
C ARG A 45 -14.36 -0.55 -2.82
N ALA A 46 -14.71 -1.84 -2.79
CA ALA A 46 -13.99 -2.89 -3.51
C ALA A 46 -14.04 -2.66 -5.03
N LEU A 47 -15.22 -2.32 -5.58
CA LEU A 47 -15.38 -2.10 -7.03
C LEU A 47 -14.58 -0.89 -7.55
N ASN A 48 -14.59 0.24 -6.82
CA ASN A 48 -13.79 1.41 -7.19
C ASN A 48 -12.29 1.09 -7.16
N LEU A 49 -11.84 0.37 -6.13
CA LEU A 49 -10.47 -0.09 -6.04
C LEU A 49 -10.13 -1.01 -7.23
N GLU A 50 -10.97 -1.99 -7.55
CA GLU A 50 -10.73 -2.89 -8.68
C GLU A 50 -10.62 -2.16 -10.01
N ARG A 51 -11.50 -1.18 -10.26
CA ARG A 51 -11.41 -0.32 -11.45
C ARG A 51 -10.10 0.46 -11.46
N LYS A 52 -9.65 1.02 -10.34
CA LYS A 52 -8.38 1.73 -10.23
C LYS A 52 -7.19 0.82 -10.50
N LEU A 53 -7.17 -0.37 -9.88
CA LEU A 53 -6.11 -1.35 -10.05
C LEU A 53 -6.07 -1.87 -11.49
N LYS A 54 -7.21 -2.14 -12.12
CA LYS A 54 -7.27 -2.55 -13.53
C LYS A 54 -6.68 -1.47 -14.44
N ARG A 55 -7.04 -0.20 -14.22
CA ARG A 55 -6.49 0.94 -14.99
C ARG A 55 -4.99 1.13 -14.79
N ALA A 56 -4.46 0.85 -13.60
CA ALA A 56 -3.04 0.93 -13.33
C ALA A 56 -2.24 -0.30 -13.83
N GLY A 57 -2.92 -1.37 -14.25
CA GLY A 57 -2.28 -2.64 -14.61
C GLY A 57 -1.87 -3.50 -13.41
N GLY A 58 -2.57 -3.34 -12.27
CA GLY A 58 -2.41 -4.14 -11.06
C GLY A 58 -2.02 -3.35 -9.82
N LEU A 59 -1.99 -4.05 -8.68
CA LEU A 59 -1.62 -3.50 -7.36
C LEU A 59 -0.19 -2.96 -7.35
N ASP A 60 0.76 -3.72 -7.90
CA ASP A 60 2.18 -3.36 -7.86
C ASP A 60 2.46 -2.09 -8.65
N ARG A 61 1.91 -1.99 -9.86
CA ARG A 61 2.03 -0.79 -10.71
C ARG A 61 1.34 0.42 -10.07
N TRP A 62 0.18 0.22 -9.45
CA TRP A 62 -0.50 1.28 -8.72
C TRP A 62 0.34 1.80 -7.54
N LEU A 63 0.91 0.91 -6.72
CA LEU A 63 1.79 1.29 -5.60
C LEU A 63 3.03 2.05 -6.09
N VAL A 64 3.68 1.59 -7.15
CA VAL A 64 4.82 2.30 -7.75
C VAL A 64 4.40 3.68 -8.25
N SER A 65 3.24 3.81 -8.90
CA SER A 65 2.74 5.08 -9.44
C SER A 65 2.50 6.16 -8.38
N ILE A 66 2.14 5.78 -7.15
CA ILE A 66 1.95 6.71 -6.03
C ILE A 66 3.21 6.87 -5.17
N GLY A 67 4.34 6.29 -5.59
CA GLY A 67 5.62 6.35 -4.87
C GLY A 67 5.63 5.50 -3.60
N LEU A 68 4.90 4.38 -3.60
CA LEU A 68 4.80 3.41 -2.51
C LEU A 68 5.31 2.01 -2.90
N GLY A 69 6.26 1.94 -3.85
CA GLY A 69 6.83 0.69 -4.35
C GLY A 69 7.38 -0.23 -3.26
N GLN A 70 7.84 0.30 -2.12
CA GLN A 70 8.30 -0.53 -0.99
C GLN A 70 7.21 -1.46 -0.42
N PHE A 71 5.93 -1.11 -0.58
CA PHE A 71 4.82 -1.96 -0.13
C PHE A 71 4.59 -3.19 -1.02
N VAL A 72 5.12 -3.22 -2.24
CA VAL A 72 4.97 -4.36 -3.16
C VAL A 72 5.54 -5.63 -2.52
N LYS A 73 6.76 -5.55 -1.96
CA LYS A 73 7.39 -6.69 -1.28
C LYS A 73 6.56 -7.14 -0.08
N ILE A 74 6.13 -6.19 0.75
CA ILE A 74 5.33 -6.48 1.95
C ILE A 74 4.03 -7.18 1.59
N PHE A 75 3.30 -6.67 0.60
CA PHE A 75 2.00 -7.21 0.19
C PHE A 75 2.11 -8.55 -0.50
N ARG A 76 3.17 -8.77 -1.28
CA ARG A 76 3.46 -10.07 -1.89
C ARG A 76 3.77 -11.12 -0.82
N CYS A 77 4.64 -10.79 0.14
CA CYS A 77 5.00 -11.67 1.25
C CYS A 77 3.80 -12.02 2.14
N LYS A 78 2.91 -11.04 2.40
CA LYS A 78 1.72 -11.22 3.24
C LYS A 78 0.47 -11.66 2.46
N ARG A 79 0.60 -11.91 1.14
CA ARG A 79 -0.49 -12.29 0.22
C ARG A 79 -1.72 -11.37 0.35
N VAL A 80 -1.48 -10.05 0.39
CA VAL A 80 -2.55 -9.06 0.53
C VAL A 80 -3.37 -9.00 -0.76
N GLY A 81 -4.62 -9.46 -0.68
CA GLY A 81 -5.59 -9.39 -1.78
C GLY A 81 -6.40 -8.09 -1.79
N LYS A 82 -7.23 -7.91 -2.82
CA LYS A 82 -8.09 -6.73 -3.04
C LYS A 82 -9.00 -6.42 -1.84
N VAL A 83 -9.64 -7.44 -1.28
CA VAL A 83 -10.55 -7.31 -0.12
C VAL A 83 -9.77 -6.94 1.15
N GLN A 84 -8.54 -7.44 1.30
CA GLN A 84 -7.70 -7.05 2.44
C GLN A 84 -7.19 -5.62 2.30
N LEU A 85 -6.94 -5.16 1.07
CA LEU A 85 -6.46 -3.82 0.79
C LEU A 85 -7.47 -2.74 1.20
N VAL A 86 -8.77 -2.95 0.93
CA VAL A 86 -9.83 -2.03 1.36
C VAL A 86 -10.04 -2.00 2.88
N ASN A 87 -9.65 -3.07 3.58
CA ASN A 87 -9.78 -3.23 5.02
C ASN A 87 -8.46 -3.02 5.78
N LEU A 88 -7.49 -2.35 5.14
CA LEU A 88 -6.24 -2.02 5.81
C LEU A 88 -6.45 -0.98 6.90
N THR A 89 -5.70 -1.13 7.98
CA THR A 89 -5.61 -0.15 9.05
C THR A 89 -4.15 0.22 9.28
N MET A 90 -3.92 1.39 9.88
CA MET A 90 -2.57 1.82 10.28
C MET A 90 -1.85 0.79 11.16
N LYS A 91 -2.61 0.11 12.03
CA LYS A 91 -2.11 -0.98 12.88
C LYS A 91 -1.71 -2.19 12.05
N LYS A 92 -2.57 -2.67 11.15
CA LYS A 92 -2.29 -3.82 10.29
C LYS A 92 -1.07 -3.59 9.39
N LEU A 93 -0.86 -2.37 8.90
CA LEU A 93 0.35 -2.01 8.17
C LEU A 93 1.61 -2.09 9.03
N LYS A 94 1.54 -1.67 10.31
CA LYS A 94 2.62 -1.83 11.28
C LYS A 94 2.95 -3.31 11.49
N ASP A 95 1.93 -4.11 11.75
CA ASP A 95 2.06 -5.54 12.04
C ASP A 95 2.64 -6.33 10.85
N MET A 96 2.54 -5.79 9.63
CA MET A 96 3.15 -6.35 8.42
C MET A 96 4.61 -5.92 8.21
N GLY A 97 5.14 -5.00 9.01
CA GLY A 97 6.53 -4.50 8.93
C GLY A 97 6.69 -3.13 8.28
N ALA A 98 5.62 -2.35 8.11
CA ALA A 98 5.71 -0.97 7.63
C ALA A 98 5.81 0.02 8.81
N ASP A 99 6.97 0.11 9.46
CA ASP A 99 7.12 0.89 10.70
C ASP A 99 6.98 2.40 10.51
N ALA A 100 7.43 2.93 9.36
CA ALA A 100 7.37 4.36 9.08
C ALA A 100 5.92 4.86 8.99
N VAL A 101 5.59 5.93 9.73
CA VAL A 101 4.23 6.49 9.80
C VAL A 101 3.83 7.19 8.50
N GLY A 102 4.75 7.94 7.89
CA GLY A 102 4.50 8.71 6.67
C GLY A 102 4.01 7.85 5.49
N PRO A 103 4.75 6.78 5.10
CA PRO A 103 4.32 5.88 4.03
C PRO A 103 2.98 5.20 4.31
N ARG A 104 2.69 4.84 5.57
CA ARG A 104 1.39 4.27 5.96
C ARG A 104 0.26 5.27 5.80
N ARG A 105 0.40 6.50 6.30
CA ARG A 105 -0.60 7.57 6.12
C ARG A 105 -0.85 7.86 4.65
N LYS A 106 0.21 7.92 3.84
CA LYS A 106 0.11 8.12 2.39
C LYS A 106 -0.68 7.01 1.71
N LEU A 107 -0.48 5.75 2.13
CA LEU A 107 -1.26 4.63 1.62
C LEU A 107 -2.74 4.73 2.02
N MET A 108 -3.04 4.98 3.30
CA MET A 108 -4.44 5.10 3.76
C MET A 108 -5.15 6.22 3.01
N HIS A 109 -4.52 7.40 2.91
CA HIS A 109 -5.06 8.51 2.15
C HIS A 109 -5.28 8.18 0.67
N ALA A 110 -4.33 7.50 0.02
CA ALA A 110 -4.49 7.09 -1.37
C ALA A 110 -5.64 6.09 -1.58
N ILE A 111 -5.98 5.28 -0.58
CA ILE A 111 -7.13 4.36 -0.59
C ILE A 111 -8.42 5.13 -0.31
N ASP A 112 -8.42 6.03 0.67
CA ASP A 112 -9.59 6.85 1.03
C ASP A 112 -10.02 7.75 -0.14
N CYS A 113 -9.09 8.29 -0.92
CA CYS A 113 -9.38 9.07 -2.13
C CYS A 113 -9.91 8.24 -3.32
N LEU A 114 -10.17 6.94 -3.16
CA LEU A 114 -10.81 6.10 -4.19
C LEU A 114 -12.33 6.06 -4.06
N TRP A 115 -12.90 6.68 -3.02
CA TRP A 115 -14.33 6.70 -2.73
C TRP A 115 -14.85 8.14 -2.71
#